data_AF-A0A2T5HHP7-F1
#
_entry.id   AF-A0A2T5HHP7-F1
#
_cell.length_a   1.000
_cell.length_b   1.000
_cell.length_c   1.000
_cell.angle_alpha   90.00
_cell.angle_beta   90.00
_cell.angle_gamma   90.00
#
_symmetry.space_group_name_H-M   'P 1'
#
loop_
_entity.id
_entity.type
_entity.pdbx_description
1 polymer ?
#
loop_
_entity_poly.entity_id
_entity_poly.type
_entity_poly.pdbx_seq_one_letter_code
_entity_poly.pdbx_strand_id
1 'polypeptide(L)'
;MNPEQFSSAVLDWYDRHGRKDLPWQHHISPYRVWVSEIMLQQTQVSTVLGYFDRFMAALPTVKALAEAPEDEVLHLWTGLGYYTRARNLQKTAQIVMAEHGGEFPRNVEQLTELPGIGRSTAGAIASLSMGVRAPILDGNVKRVLARYVAQEGYPGEPKVAKQLWDVAERFTPHTRVNNYTQAMMDLGATLCTRSKPSCLLCPLQSGCQAHMLGLEIRYPIAKPRKALPQKHTLMPILANRDGDILLYRRPSTGLWGGLWSLPELSESAALETFAAQRGLTLGIRRELAGITHTFSHFQLAIEPWLIQVESNTPGVAEADWLWYNLATPPRLGLAAPVKKLLKRAADELKAGEPT
;
A
#
# COMPACT_ATOMS: atom_id res chain seq x y z
N MET A 1 34.07 -12.97 0.52
CA MET A 1 33.56 -12.84 -0.86
C MET A 1 33.60 -11.37 -1.27
N ASN A 2 34.29 -11.06 -2.37
CA ASN A 2 34.39 -9.70 -2.92
C ASN A 2 33.12 -9.32 -3.72
N PRO A 3 32.95 -8.06 -4.17
CA PRO A 3 31.76 -7.63 -4.90
C PRO A 3 31.47 -8.40 -6.20
N GLU A 4 32.51 -8.77 -6.94
CA GLU A 4 32.40 -9.50 -8.20
C GLU A 4 31.89 -10.92 -7.97
N GLN A 5 32.43 -11.60 -6.96
CA GLN A 5 31.98 -12.93 -6.54
C GLN A 5 30.54 -12.89 -6.01
N PHE A 6 30.18 -11.85 -5.24
CA PHE A 6 28.83 -11.67 -4.72
C PHE A 6 27.81 -11.52 -5.85
N SER A 7 28.04 -10.57 -6.74
CA SER A 7 27.12 -10.29 -7.84
C SER A 7 27.02 -11.47 -8.81
N SER A 8 28.13 -12.16 -9.09
CA SER A 8 28.13 -13.39 -9.91
C SER A 8 27.29 -14.50 -9.27
N ALA A 9 27.48 -14.78 -7.97
CA ALA A 9 26.70 -15.80 -7.27
C ALA A 9 25.19 -15.48 -7.27
N VAL A 10 24.81 -14.21 -7.11
CA VAL A 10 23.42 -13.75 -7.20
C VAL A 10 22.85 -13.95 -8.60
N LEU A 11 23.59 -13.56 -9.64
CA LEU A 11 23.16 -13.66 -11.03
C LEU A 11 23.06 -15.13 -11.49
N ASP A 12 24.03 -15.96 -11.13
CA ASP A 12 24.04 -17.40 -11.45
C ASP A 12 22.87 -18.13 -10.79
N TRP A 13 22.49 -17.72 -9.58
CA TRP A 13 21.29 -18.23 -8.93
C TRP A 13 20.03 -17.76 -9.65
N TYR A 14 19.95 -16.48 -10.00
CA TYR A 14 18.79 -15.91 -10.70
C TYR A 14 18.56 -16.57 -12.06
N ASP A 15 19.62 -16.87 -12.80
CA ASP A 15 19.53 -17.53 -14.10
C ASP A 15 18.87 -18.91 -13.99
N ARG A 16 19.09 -19.63 -12.89
CA ARG A 16 18.56 -20.98 -12.63
C ARG A 16 17.22 -21.00 -11.88
N HIS A 17 17.00 -20.07 -10.96
CA HIS A 17 15.93 -20.14 -9.96
C HIS A 17 15.12 -18.84 -9.80
N GLY A 18 15.56 -17.75 -10.42
CA GLY A 18 14.87 -16.46 -10.35
C GLY A 18 13.47 -16.53 -10.95
N ARG A 19 12.55 -15.72 -10.41
CA ARG A 19 11.19 -15.60 -10.96
C ARG A 19 11.24 -14.74 -12.22
N LYS A 20 10.61 -15.24 -13.29
CA LYS A 20 10.63 -14.63 -14.63
C LYS A 20 9.24 -14.53 -15.26
N ASP A 21 8.21 -14.90 -14.50
CA ASP A 21 6.82 -15.10 -14.90
C ASP A 21 5.86 -14.07 -14.27
N LEU A 22 6.39 -13.05 -13.59
CA LEU A 22 5.55 -12.01 -13.00
C LEU A 22 5.03 -11.06 -14.10
N PRO A 23 3.76 -10.62 -14.06
CA PRO A 23 3.16 -9.80 -15.12
C PRO A 23 3.95 -8.54 -15.49
N TRP A 24 4.58 -7.89 -14.50
CA TRP A 24 5.39 -6.68 -14.69
C TRP A 24 6.81 -6.94 -15.21
N GLN A 25 7.24 -8.20 -15.30
CA GLN A 25 8.50 -8.60 -15.96
C GLN A 25 8.31 -8.82 -17.46
N HIS A 26 7.06 -8.88 -17.94
CA HIS A 26 6.73 -8.92 -19.36
C HIS A 26 6.48 -7.51 -19.90
N HIS A 27 6.92 -7.28 -21.15
CA HIS A 27 6.82 -5.98 -21.83
C HIS A 27 7.33 -4.82 -20.96
N ILE A 28 8.55 -4.98 -20.42
CA ILE A 28 9.13 -4.06 -19.43
C ILE A 28 9.10 -2.62 -19.96
N SER A 29 8.47 -1.73 -19.19
CA SER A 29 8.48 -0.29 -19.39
C SER A 29 8.56 0.43 -18.04
N PRO A 30 9.08 1.68 -18.00
CA PRO A 30 9.10 2.46 -16.77
C PRO A 30 7.72 2.56 -16.10
N TYR A 31 6.66 2.76 -16.88
CA TYR A 31 5.28 2.82 -16.38
C TYR A 31 4.87 1.53 -15.67
N ARG A 32 5.05 0.37 -16.32
CA ARG A 32 4.64 -0.94 -15.76
C ARG A 32 5.43 -1.28 -14.50
N VAL A 33 6.75 -1.09 -14.54
CA VAL A 33 7.62 -1.32 -13.39
C VAL A 33 7.21 -0.41 -12.24
N TRP A 34 7.06 0.89 -12.48
CA TRP A 34 6.65 1.85 -11.46
C TRP A 34 5.31 1.50 -10.82
N VAL A 35 4.26 1.20 -11.60
CA VAL A 35 2.96 0.81 -11.03
C VAL A 35 3.09 -0.44 -10.15
N SER A 36 3.83 -1.45 -10.63
CA SER A 36 4.05 -2.68 -9.84
C SER A 36 4.80 -2.40 -8.54
N GLU A 37 5.85 -1.57 -8.58
CA GLU A 37 6.64 -1.21 -7.41
C GLU A 37 5.80 -0.47 -6.37
N ILE A 38 4.96 0.48 -6.80
CA ILE A 38 4.05 1.20 -5.90
C ILE A 38 3.01 0.25 -5.30
N MET A 39 2.45 -0.68 -6.08
CA MET A 39 1.52 -1.69 -5.58
C MET A 39 2.18 -2.63 -4.55
N LEU A 40 3.43 -3.05 -4.79
CA LEU A 40 4.18 -3.97 -3.93
C LEU A 40 4.67 -3.33 -2.61
N GLN A 41 4.60 -2.01 -2.46
CA GLN A 41 4.87 -1.37 -1.18
C GLN A 41 3.94 -1.91 -0.09
N GLN A 42 4.51 -2.59 0.91
CA GLN A 42 3.78 -3.18 2.04
C GLN A 42 2.63 -4.12 1.63
N THR A 43 2.69 -4.70 0.42
CA THR A 43 1.65 -5.60 -0.12
C THR A 43 2.33 -6.86 -0.68
N GLN A 44 1.71 -8.03 -0.50
CA GLN A 44 2.28 -9.29 -0.99
C GLN A 44 2.10 -9.45 -2.50
N VAL A 45 3.05 -10.10 -3.16
CA VAL A 45 3.02 -10.39 -4.61
C VAL A 45 1.71 -11.07 -5.01
N SER A 46 1.28 -12.10 -4.27
CA SER A 46 0.03 -12.84 -4.55
C SER A 46 -1.21 -11.95 -4.54
N THR A 47 -1.27 -10.96 -3.64
CA THR A 47 -2.34 -9.96 -3.62
C THR A 47 -2.26 -9.05 -4.84
N VAL A 48 -1.07 -8.63 -5.25
CA VAL A 48 -0.88 -7.63 -6.32
C VAL A 48 -1.21 -8.18 -7.70
N LEU A 49 -1.00 -9.48 -7.98
CA LEU A 49 -1.20 -10.07 -9.32
C LEU A 49 -2.52 -9.65 -9.97
N GLY A 50 -3.66 -9.96 -9.34
CA GLY A 50 -4.99 -9.62 -9.90
C GLY A 50 -5.32 -8.13 -9.89
N TYR A 51 -4.61 -7.31 -9.10
CA TYR A 51 -4.78 -5.85 -9.15
C TYR A 51 -4.00 -5.23 -10.29
N PHE A 52 -2.75 -5.67 -10.49
CA PHE A 52 -1.90 -5.19 -11.56
C PHE A 52 -2.54 -5.45 -12.92
N ASP A 53 -3.04 -6.66 -13.16
CA ASP A 53 -3.65 -7.02 -14.44
C ASP A 53 -4.89 -6.16 -14.75
N ARG A 54 -5.80 -5.99 -13.78
CA ARG A 54 -6.99 -5.13 -13.94
C ARG A 54 -6.61 -3.67 -14.15
N PHE A 55 -5.60 -3.17 -13.42
CA PHE A 55 -5.14 -1.79 -13.54
C PHE A 55 -4.49 -1.55 -14.90
N MET A 56 -3.65 -2.46 -15.39
CA MET A 56 -3.02 -2.36 -16.71
C MET A 56 -4.04 -2.50 -17.84
N ALA A 57 -5.11 -3.26 -17.66
CA ALA A 57 -6.19 -3.37 -18.64
C ALA A 57 -6.99 -2.05 -18.76
N ALA A 58 -7.32 -1.41 -17.64
CA ALA A 58 -8.08 -0.16 -17.63
C ALA A 58 -7.22 1.06 -17.98
N LEU A 59 -6.00 1.13 -17.43
CA LEU A 59 -5.08 2.26 -17.53
C LEU A 59 -3.72 1.78 -18.09
N PRO A 60 -3.65 1.44 -19.39
CA PRO A 60 -2.50 0.76 -19.99
C PRO A 60 -1.26 1.66 -20.15
N THR A 61 -1.40 2.98 -20.06
CA THR A 61 -0.33 3.95 -20.28
C THR A 61 -0.31 5.02 -19.18
N VAL A 62 0.84 5.70 -19.04
CA VAL A 62 0.96 6.85 -18.12
C VAL A 62 -0.03 7.96 -18.48
N LYS A 63 -0.29 8.18 -19.77
CA LYS A 63 -1.30 9.13 -20.26
C LYS A 63 -2.70 8.74 -19.78
N ALA A 64 -3.10 7.49 -19.96
CA ALA A 64 -4.41 7.00 -19.51
C ALA A 64 -4.58 7.19 -18.00
N LEU A 65 -3.55 6.91 -17.20
CA LEU A 65 -3.57 7.15 -15.76
C LEU A 65 -3.68 8.64 -15.41
N ALA A 66 -2.97 9.51 -16.12
CA ALA A 66 -2.98 10.96 -15.87
C ALA A 66 -4.34 11.60 -16.17
N GLU A 67 -5.01 11.13 -17.23
CA GLU A 67 -6.31 11.65 -17.72
C GLU A 67 -7.53 11.02 -17.02
N ALA A 68 -7.37 9.87 -16.37
CA ALA A 68 -8.48 9.19 -15.71
C ALA A 68 -9.10 10.03 -14.58
N PRO A 69 -10.42 9.96 -14.35
CA PRO A 69 -11.05 10.50 -13.15
C PRO A 69 -10.45 9.89 -11.88
N GLU A 70 -10.23 10.71 -10.85
CA GLU A 70 -9.63 10.26 -9.58
C GLU A 70 -10.40 9.08 -8.94
N ASP A 71 -11.74 9.14 -8.95
CA ASP A 71 -12.59 8.09 -8.39
C ASP A 71 -12.42 6.75 -9.12
N GLU A 72 -12.11 6.76 -10.43
CA GLU A 72 -11.80 5.53 -11.19
C GLU A 72 -10.47 4.91 -10.72
N VAL A 73 -9.44 5.73 -10.54
CA VAL A 73 -8.13 5.28 -10.03
C VAL A 73 -8.27 4.70 -8.63
N LEU A 74 -9.01 5.37 -7.73
CA LEU A 74 -9.27 4.90 -6.38
C LEU A 74 -10.13 3.62 -6.36
N HIS A 75 -11.08 3.49 -7.29
CA HIS A 75 -11.86 2.28 -7.46
C HIS A 75 -10.98 1.09 -7.85
N LEU A 76 -10.11 1.23 -8.86
CA LEU A 76 -9.15 0.20 -9.27
C LEU A 76 -8.19 -0.18 -8.13
N TRP A 77 -7.86 0.76 -7.25
CA TRP A 77 -6.99 0.55 -6.08
C TRP A 77 -7.71 -0.08 -4.88
N THR A 78 -9.04 -0.18 -4.91
CA THR A 78 -9.83 -0.53 -3.73
C THR A 78 -9.51 -1.92 -3.20
N GLY A 79 -9.07 -1.99 -1.94
CA GLY A 79 -8.64 -3.21 -1.26
C GLY A 79 -7.11 -3.41 -1.18
N LEU A 80 -6.30 -2.65 -1.92
CA LEU A 80 -4.84 -2.66 -1.74
C LEU A 80 -4.37 -1.88 -0.50
N GLY A 81 -5.22 -1.00 0.04
CA GLY A 81 -4.87 -0.12 1.16
C GLY A 81 -3.84 0.95 0.80
N TYR A 82 -3.52 1.82 1.77
CA TYR A 82 -2.62 2.98 1.61
C TYR A 82 -2.96 3.82 0.36
N TYR A 83 -4.18 4.37 0.31
CA TYR A 83 -4.72 5.09 -0.86
C TYR A 83 -3.95 6.35 -1.25
N THR A 84 -3.12 6.88 -0.34
CA THR A 84 -2.15 7.92 -0.69
C THR A 84 -1.19 7.47 -1.79
N ARG A 85 -0.90 6.17 -1.91
CA ARG A 85 -0.13 5.60 -3.03
C ARG A 85 -0.84 5.82 -4.36
N ALA A 86 -2.13 5.51 -4.46
CA ALA A 86 -2.91 5.71 -5.69
C ALA A 86 -2.96 7.19 -6.11
N ARG A 87 -3.18 8.09 -5.14
CA ARG A 87 -3.19 9.54 -5.40
C ARG A 87 -1.84 10.04 -5.87
N ASN A 88 -0.77 9.66 -5.17
CA ASN A 88 0.60 10.02 -5.57
C ASN A 88 0.97 9.41 -6.92
N LEU A 89 0.47 8.20 -7.22
CA LEU A 89 0.63 7.55 -8.52
C LEU A 89 0.02 8.43 -9.61
N GLN A 90 -1.26 8.79 -9.48
CA GLN A 90 -1.93 9.65 -10.46
C GLN A 90 -1.27 11.03 -10.59
N LYS A 91 -0.96 11.68 -9.46
CA LYS A 91 -0.27 12.98 -9.45
C LYS A 91 1.08 12.91 -10.17
N THR A 92 1.84 11.84 -9.95
CA THR A 92 3.11 11.62 -10.66
C THR A 92 2.89 11.39 -12.15
N ALA A 93 1.85 10.65 -12.55
CA ALA A 93 1.53 10.48 -13.97
C ALA A 93 1.23 11.83 -14.65
N GLN A 94 0.50 12.71 -13.96
CA GLN A 94 0.21 14.07 -14.43
C GLN A 94 1.49 14.91 -14.57
N ILE A 95 2.40 14.87 -13.57
CA ILE A 95 3.70 15.55 -13.64
C ILE A 95 4.54 15.00 -14.80
N VAL A 96 4.62 13.68 -14.97
CA VAL A 96 5.37 13.05 -16.08
C VAL A 96 4.81 13.46 -17.44
N MET A 97 3.49 13.60 -17.58
CA MET A 97 2.89 14.11 -18.81
C MET A 97 3.21 15.59 -19.04
N ALA A 98 3.09 16.43 -18.00
CA ALA A 98 3.22 17.87 -18.11
C ALA A 98 4.68 18.34 -18.27
N GLU A 99 5.61 17.75 -17.52
CA GLU A 99 7.00 18.21 -17.40
C GLU A 99 7.98 17.35 -18.20
N HIS A 100 7.62 16.10 -18.52
CA HIS A 100 8.51 15.15 -19.18
C HIS A 100 7.91 14.51 -20.45
N GLY A 101 6.79 15.05 -20.97
CA GLY A 101 6.20 14.60 -22.24
C GLY A 101 5.73 13.15 -22.24
N GLY A 102 5.44 12.57 -21.07
CA GLY A 102 5.05 11.17 -20.94
C GLY A 102 6.20 10.17 -20.77
N GLU A 103 7.45 10.64 -20.75
CA GLU A 103 8.62 9.81 -20.51
C GLU A 103 9.13 9.96 -19.09
N PHE A 104 9.41 8.84 -18.40
CA PHE A 104 9.99 8.90 -17.05
C PHE A 104 11.44 9.39 -17.10
N PRO A 105 11.87 10.25 -16.16
CA PRO A 105 13.27 10.66 -16.04
C PRO A 105 14.21 9.45 -15.90
N ARG A 106 15.31 9.45 -16.66
CA ARG A 106 16.34 8.39 -16.61
C ARG A 106 17.40 8.63 -15.54
N ASN A 107 16.99 9.21 -14.41
CA ASN A 107 17.87 9.65 -13.33
C ASN A 107 17.20 9.39 -11.98
N VAL A 108 17.95 8.85 -11.01
CA VAL A 108 17.41 8.44 -9.69
C VAL A 108 17.00 9.63 -8.85
N GLU A 109 17.76 10.72 -8.90
CA GLU A 109 17.50 11.95 -8.17
C GLU A 109 16.16 12.56 -8.65
N GLN A 110 15.99 12.74 -9.96
CA GLN A 110 14.76 13.26 -10.58
C GLN A 110 13.57 12.33 -10.32
N LEU A 111 13.76 11.01 -10.40
CA LEU A 111 12.69 10.06 -10.06
C LEU A 111 12.27 10.20 -8.59
N THR A 112 13.19 10.53 -7.68
CA THR A 112 12.91 10.68 -6.24
C THR A 112 12.15 11.97 -5.91
N GLU A 113 12.18 12.96 -6.81
CA GLU A 113 11.38 14.20 -6.67
C GLU A 113 9.89 13.95 -6.93
N LEU A 114 9.55 12.86 -7.65
CA LEU A 114 8.18 12.52 -7.99
C LEU A 114 7.39 12.00 -6.77
N PRO A 115 6.11 12.42 -6.60
CA PRO A 115 5.29 12.00 -5.46
C PRO A 115 5.19 10.48 -5.26
N GLY A 116 5.53 10.02 -4.06
CA GLY A 116 5.42 8.60 -3.69
C GLY A 116 6.57 7.72 -4.19
N ILE A 117 7.57 8.28 -4.88
CA ILE A 117 8.78 7.59 -5.29
C ILE A 117 9.90 7.92 -4.30
N GLY A 118 10.26 6.97 -3.44
CA GLY A 118 11.46 7.08 -2.60
C GLY A 118 12.71 6.55 -3.30
N ARG A 119 13.90 6.81 -2.73
CA ARG A 119 15.20 6.39 -3.29
C ARG A 119 15.26 4.94 -3.78
N SER A 120 14.73 3.99 -3.01
CA SER A 120 14.73 2.57 -3.41
C SER A 120 13.78 2.27 -4.57
N THR A 121 12.64 2.96 -4.63
CA THR A 121 11.67 2.81 -5.72
C THR A 121 12.20 3.45 -7.00
N ALA A 122 12.84 4.63 -6.90
CA ALA A 122 13.56 5.26 -8.01
C ALA A 122 14.65 4.32 -8.56
N GLY A 123 15.46 3.71 -7.67
CA GLY A 123 16.47 2.73 -8.07
C GLY A 123 15.87 1.49 -8.74
N ALA A 124 14.73 0.99 -8.28
CA ALA A 124 14.04 -0.14 -8.89
C ALA A 124 13.55 0.20 -10.30
N ILE A 125 12.88 1.35 -10.48
CA ILE A 125 12.41 1.81 -11.80
C ILE A 125 13.59 1.96 -12.77
N ALA A 126 14.62 2.70 -12.35
CA ALA A 126 15.79 3.01 -13.17
C ALA A 126 16.56 1.75 -13.58
N SER A 127 16.81 0.84 -12.63
CA SER A 127 17.55 -0.39 -12.93
C SER A 127 16.75 -1.41 -13.73
N LEU A 128 15.49 -1.68 -13.36
CA LEU A 128 14.70 -2.73 -14.00
C LEU A 128 14.25 -2.36 -15.40
N SER A 129 13.84 -1.10 -15.63
CA SER A 129 13.25 -0.68 -16.91
C SER A 129 14.18 0.11 -17.83
N MET A 130 15.23 0.74 -17.30
CA MET A 130 16.08 1.66 -18.08
C MET A 130 17.54 1.21 -18.18
N GLY A 131 17.90 0.11 -17.51
CA GLY A 131 19.27 -0.41 -17.45
C GLY A 131 20.25 0.50 -16.69
N VAL A 132 19.75 1.47 -15.93
CA VAL A 132 20.58 2.41 -15.17
C VAL A 132 21.12 1.71 -13.93
N ARG A 133 22.42 1.82 -13.67
CA ARG A 133 23.01 1.28 -12.44
C ARG A 133 22.53 2.07 -11.24
N ALA A 134 21.57 1.52 -10.50
CA ALA A 134 21.02 2.12 -9.30
C ALA A 134 20.78 1.05 -8.22
N PRO A 135 21.38 1.17 -7.02
CA PRO A 135 21.09 0.24 -5.94
C PRO A 135 19.67 0.42 -5.42
N ILE A 136 19.14 -0.66 -4.84
CA ILE A 136 17.87 -0.65 -4.11
C ILE A 136 18.08 -1.11 -2.67
N LEU A 137 17.16 -0.73 -1.78
CA LEU A 137 17.18 -1.14 -0.38
C LEU A 137 15.75 -1.26 0.18
N ASP A 138 14.93 -2.04 -0.52
CA ASP A 138 13.59 -2.41 -0.08
C ASP A 138 13.65 -3.33 1.16
N GLY A 139 12.50 -3.76 1.67
CA GLY A 139 12.46 -4.64 2.85
C GLY A 139 13.19 -5.97 2.65
N ASN A 140 13.24 -6.50 1.42
CA ASN A 140 13.90 -7.76 1.08
C ASN A 140 15.41 -7.60 1.01
N VAL A 141 15.88 -6.68 0.17
CA VAL A 141 17.31 -6.39 -0.04
C VAL A 141 17.95 -5.91 1.26
N LYS A 142 17.26 -5.06 2.04
CA LYS A 142 17.72 -4.63 3.36
C LYS A 142 18.00 -5.80 4.29
N ARG A 143 17.13 -6.82 4.29
CA ARG A 143 17.30 -8.01 5.14
C ARG A 143 18.46 -8.88 4.65
N VAL A 144 18.56 -9.11 3.34
CA VAL A 144 19.67 -9.87 2.74
C VAL A 144 21.00 -9.21 3.10
N LEU A 145 21.15 -7.92 2.83
CA LEU A 145 22.40 -7.20 3.05
C LEU A 145 22.72 -7.04 4.55
N ALA A 146 21.74 -6.72 5.39
CA ALA A 146 21.95 -6.63 6.83
C ALA A 146 22.44 -7.95 7.44
N ARG A 147 21.93 -9.10 6.96
CA ARG A 147 22.45 -10.42 7.36
C ARG A 147 23.83 -10.69 6.78
N TYR A 148 24.02 -10.38 5.50
CA TYR A 148 25.27 -10.67 4.80
C TYR A 148 26.46 -9.99 5.48
N VAL A 149 26.32 -8.75 5.95
CA VAL A 149 27.36 -8.01 6.67
C VAL A 149 27.18 -7.97 8.20
N ALA A 150 26.26 -8.77 8.75
CA ALA A 150 25.91 -8.75 10.19
C ALA A 150 25.74 -7.32 10.76
N GLN A 151 24.95 -6.49 10.07
CA GLN A 151 24.79 -5.07 10.36
C GLN A 151 24.18 -4.84 11.75
N GLU A 152 24.99 -4.27 12.65
CA GLU A 152 24.53 -3.81 13.96
C GLU A 152 23.68 -2.54 13.89
N GLY A 153 22.82 -2.34 14.90
CA GLY A 153 21.89 -1.22 15.00
C GLY A 153 20.58 -1.40 14.22
N TYR A 154 19.57 -0.59 14.59
CA TYR A 154 18.26 -0.60 13.94
C TYR A 154 18.33 0.12 12.58
N PRO A 155 17.95 -0.49 11.44
CA PRO A 155 18.04 0.15 10.12
C PRO A 155 17.21 1.41 9.89
N GLY A 156 16.38 1.82 10.84
CA GLY A 156 15.69 3.11 10.78
C GLY A 156 16.51 4.25 11.39
N GLU A 157 17.64 3.98 12.04
CA GLU A 157 18.60 5.00 12.48
C GLU A 157 19.39 5.54 11.28
N PRO A 158 19.57 6.87 11.15
CA PRO A 158 20.24 7.47 9.98
C PRO A 158 21.62 6.89 9.69
N LYS A 159 22.42 6.66 10.74
CA LYS A 159 23.77 6.08 10.62
C LYS A 159 23.74 4.68 10.03
N VAL A 160 22.88 3.81 10.55
CA VAL A 160 22.73 2.42 10.11
C VAL A 160 22.14 2.35 8.69
N ALA A 161 21.15 3.21 8.41
CA ALA A 161 20.57 3.32 7.08
C ALA A 161 21.62 3.71 6.03
N LYS A 162 22.49 4.69 6.34
CA LYS A 162 23.61 5.09 5.46
C LYS A 162 24.55 3.91 5.19
N GLN A 163 24.97 3.20 6.24
CA GLN A 163 25.85 2.03 6.10
C GLN A 163 25.25 0.95 5.21
N LEU A 164 23.96 0.66 5.34
CA LEU A 164 23.29 -0.32 4.47
C LEU A 164 23.17 0.16 3.02
N TRP A 165 23.01 1.45 2.78
CA TRP A 165 23.07 2.02 1.43
C TRP A 165 24.47 1.91 0.82
N ASP A 166 25.52 2.17 1.61
CA ASP A 166 26.91 2.01 1.16
C ASP A 166 27.22 0.54 0.81
N VAL A 167 26.65 -0.40 1.57
CA VAL A 167 26.71 -1.84 1.27
C VAL A 167 25.95 -2.18 -0.02
N ALA A 168 24.75 -1.64 -0.21
CA ALA A 168 23.97 -1.87 -1.43
C ALA A 168 24.69 -1.34 -2.68
N GLU A 169 25.26 -0.13 -2.58
CA GLU A 169 26.08 0.49 -3.61
C GLU A 169 27.29 -0.38 -3.97
N ARG A 170 28.04 -0.83 -2.95
CA ARG A 170 29.23 -1.67 -3.11
C ARG A 170 28.95 -2.98 -3.87
N PHE A 171 27.82 -3.63 -3.61
CA PHE A 171 27.51 -4.94 -4.19
C PHE A 171 26.71 -4.88 -5.49
N THR A 172 26.20 -3.70 -5.88
CA THR A 172 25.46 -3.53 -7.13
C THR A 172 26.43 -3.57 -8.33
N PRO A 173 26.29 -4.52 -9.28
CA PRO A 173 27.21 -4.66 -10.41
C PRO A 173 27.01 -3.56 -11.45
N HIS A 174 27.98 -3.43 -12.35
CA HIS A 174 27.90 -2.50 -13.50
C HIS A 174 27.16 -3.09 -14.71
N THR A 175 27.11 -4.41 -14.83
CA THR A 175 26.44 -5.12 -15.92
C THR A 175 25.29 -5.96 -15.38
N ARG A 176 24.28 -6.23 -16.23
CA ARG A 176 23.07 -7.00 -15.86
C ARG A 176 22.37 -6.47 -14.61
N VAL A 177 22.40 -5.16 -14.39
CA VAL A 177 21.88 -4.55 -13.15
C VAL A 177 20.39 -4.80 -12.95
N ASN A 178 19.60 -4.81 -14.02
CA ASN A 178 18.19 -5.21 -13.99
C ASN A 178 17.99 -6.61 -13.38
N ASN A 179 18.73 -7.60 -13.87
CA ASN A 179 18.66 -8.97 -13.36
C ASN A 179 19.14 -9.05 -11.91
N TYR A 180 20.22 -8.34 -11.57
CA TYR A 180 20.72 -8.31 -10.19
C TYR A 180 19.71 -7.69 -9.23
N THR A 181 19.08 -6.56 -9.59
CA THR A 181 18.04 -5.91 -8.78
C THR A 181 16.89 -6.87 -8.51
N GLN A 182 16.37 -7.53 -9.55
CA GLN A 182 15.31 -8.53 -9.39
C GLN A 182 15.76 -9.71 -8.52
N ALA A 183 16.96 -10.22 -8.77
CA ALA A 183 17.54 -11.34 -8.03
C ALA A 183 17.67 -11.05 -6.53
N MET A 184 18.11 -9.84 -6.16
CA MET A 184 18.23 -9.44 -4.77
C MET A 184 16.87 -9.38 -4.06
N MET A 185 15.82 -8.91 -4.74
CA MET A 185 14.46 -8.94 -4.22
C MET A 185 13.95 -10.38 -4.07
N ASP A 186 14.17 -11.21 -5.08
CA ASP A 186 13.77 -12.63 -5.10
C ASP A 186 14.47 -13.44 -4.01
N LEU A 187 15.77 -13.23 -3.81
CA LEU A 187 16.53 -13.87 -2.74
C LEU A 187 15.93 -13.55 -1.37
N GLY A 188 15.60 -12.29 -1.11
CA GLY A 188 14.94 -11.90 0.13
C GLY A 188 13.55 -12.52 0.26
N ALA A 189 12.78 -12.56 -0.83
CA ALA A 189 11.41 -13.07 -0.82
C ALA A 189 11.33 -14.60 -0.65
N THR A 190 12.29 -15.36 -1.19
CA THR A 190 12.17 -16.82 -1.34
C THR A 190 13.18 -17.61 -0.49
N LEU A 191 14.41 -17.13 -0.34
CA LEU A 191 15.46 -17.85 0.41
C LEU A 191 15.74 -17.21 1.76
N CYS A 192 16.15 -15.94 1.76
CA CYS A 192 16.53 -15.19 2.95
C CYS A 192 15.30 -14.61 3.64
N THR A 193 14.32 -15.46 3.95
CA THR A 193 13.03 -15.06 4.52
C THR A 193 13.14 -14.59 5.97
N ARG A 194 12.11 -13.92 6.48
CA ARG A 194 12.13 -13.28 7.81
C ARG A 194 12.43 -14.26 8.95
N SER A 195 11.74 -15.39 9.01
CA SER A 195 11.75 -16.29 10.18
C SER A 195 12.50 -17.60 9.97
N LYS A 196 12.49 -18.15 8.74
CA LYS A 196 13.09 -19.45 8.41
C LYS A 196 13.89 -19.33 7.12
N PRO A 197 15.06 -18.65 7.14
CA PRO A 197 15.86 -18.51 5.94
C PRO A 197 16.43 -19.86 5.51
N SER A 198 16.37 -20.17 4.22
CA SER A 198 16.90 -21.39 3.63
C SER A 198 18.41 -21.25 3.37
N CYS A 199 19.21 -21.02 4.41
CA CYS A 199 20.63 -20.66 4.29
C CYS A 199 21.45 -21.70 3.51
N LEU A 200 21.16 -23.00 3.66
CA LEU A 200 21.85 -24.07 2.94
C LEU A 200 21.67 -24.03 1.41
N LEU A 201 20.61 -23.37 0.94
CA LEU A 201 20.32 -23.18 -0.49
C LEU A 201 20.73 -21.79 -1.00
N CYS A 202 21.24 -20.93 -0.11
CA CYS A 202 21.54 -19.54 -0.43
C CYS A 202 22.87 -19.43 -1.19
N PRO A 203 22.92 -18.76 -2.36
CA PRO A 203 24.18 -18.60 -3.11
C PRO A 203 25.22 -17.76 -2.36
N LEU A 204 24.79 -17.01 -1.34
CA LEU A 204 25.63 -16.12 -0.52
C LEU A 204 26.11 -16.78 0.79
N GLN A 205 25.79 -18.06 1.00
CA GLN A 205 26.00 -18.77 2.27
C GLN A 205 27.44 -18.70 2.78
N SER A 206 28.43 -18.90 1.90
CA SER A 206 29.87 -18.88 2.24
C SER A 206 30.41 -17.50 2.62
N GLY A 207 29.72 -16.42 2.24
CA GLY A 207 30.11 -15.03 2.55
C GLY A 207 29.27 -14.37 3.64
N CYS A 208 28.16 -14.99 4.06
CA CYS A 208 27.17 -14.37 4.93
C CYS A 208 27.63 -14.37 6.40
N GLN A 209 27.93 -13.20 6.94
CA GLN A 209 28.43 -13.06 8.32
C GLN A 209 27.40 -13.50 9.36
N ALA A 210 26.12 -13.15 9.19
CA ALA A 210 25.10 -13.61 10.12
C ALA A 210 24.96 -15.14 10.13
N HIS A 211 25.21 -15.82 9.00
CA HIS A 211 25.17 -17.28 8.93
C HIS A 211 26.38 -17.91 9.64
N MET A 212 27.59 -17.37 9.41
CA MET A 212 28.80 -17.81 10.10
C MET A 212 28.70 -17.66 11.63
N LEU A 213 27.91 -16.70 12.11
CA LEU A 213 27.64 -16.47 13.52
C LEU A 213 26.42 -17.23 14.06
N GLY A 214 25.59 -17.84 13.20
CA GLY A 214 24.30 -18.44 13.60
C GLY A 214 23.27 -17.42 14.10
N LEU A 215 23.32 -16.18 13.61
CA LEU A 215 22.51 -15.04 14.06
C LEU A 215 21.60 -14.46 12.97
N GLU A 216 21.19 -15.25 11.98
CA GLU A 216 20.40 -14.75 10.84
C GLU A 216 19.07 -14.12 11.27
N ILE A 217 18.43 -14.67 12.30
CA ILE A 217 17.14 -14.17 12.81
C ILE A 217 17.32 -12.82 13.55
N ARG A 218 18.52 -12.52 14.06
CA ARG A 218 18.83 -11.25 14.74
C ARG A 218 18.81 -10.07 13.77
N TYR A 219 19.20 -10.29 12.52
CA TYR A 219 19.36 -9.23 11.52
C TYR A 219 18.21 -9.23 10.49
N PRO A 220 17.69 -8.04 10.12
CA PRO A 220 18.00 -6.74 10.69
C PRO A 220 17.46 -6.58 12.12
N ILE A 221 18.18 -5.84 12.96
CA ILE A 221 17.73 -5.54 14.32
C ILE A 221 16.42 -4.76 14.27
N ALA A 222 15.43 -5.21 15.03
CA ALA A 222 14.10 -4.64 15.01
C ALA A 222 14.06 -3.24 15.65
N LYS A 223 13.08 -2.43 15.25
CA LYS A 223 12.80 -1.15 15.90
C LYS A 223 12.52 -1.39 17.40
N PRO A 224 13.10 -0.59 18.31
CA PRO A 224 12.70 -0.59 19.72
C PRO A 224 11.18 -0.37 19.84
N ARG A 225 10.49 -1.26 20.57
CA ARG A 225 9.03 -1.18 20.71
C ARG A 225 8.66 0.01 21.61
N LYS A 226 7.65 0.77 21.18
CA LYS A 226 6.91 1.73 22.02
C LYS A 226 5.46 1.24 22.12
N ALA A 227 4.77 1.62 23.21
CA ALA A 227 3.34 1.38 23.32
C ALA A 227 2.61 2.05 22.14
N LEU A 228 1.73 1.30 21.48
CA LEU A 228 0.87 1.82 20.41
C LEU A 228 -0.28 2.61 21.05
N PRO A 229 -0.46 3.90 20.72
CA PRO A 229 -1.62 4.66 21.19
C PRO A 229 -2.93 3.99 20.77
N GLN A 230 -3.92 4.00 21.65
CA GLN A 230 -5.29 3.58 21.35
C GLN A 230 -6.17 4.80 21.17
N LYS A 231 -6.99 4.79 20.12
CA LYS A 231 -8.01 5.79 19.82
C LYS A 231 -9.38 5.11 19.74
N HIS A 232 -10.43 5.86 20.04
CA HIS A 232 -11.81 5.42 19.90
C HIS A 232 -12.58 6.39 19.01
N THR A 233 -13.57 5.88 18.28
CA THR A 233 -14.52 6.69 17.52
C THR A 233 -15.86 5.97 17.40
N LEU A 234 -16.93 6.76 17.40
CA LEU A 234 -18.27 6.30 17.09
C LEU A 234 -18.55 6.52 15.59
N MET A 235 -19.07 5.48 14.92
CA MET A 235 -19.49 5.53 13.51
C MET A 235 -20.98 5.19 13.38
N PRO A 236 -21.89 6.19 13.37
CA PRO A 236 -23.28 5.92 13.05
C PRO A 236 -23.43 5.50 11.58
N ILE A 237 -24.18 4.43 11.37
CA ILE A 237 -24.62 3.90 10.09
C ILE A 237 -26.05 4.35 9.92
N LEU A 238 -26.24 5.47 9.20
CA LEU A 238 -27.54 6.09 8.98
C LEU A 238 -28.17 5.49 7.73
N ALA A 239 -29.24 4.72 7.88
CA ALA A 239 -29.96 4.07 6.80
C ALA A 239 -31.26 4.82 6.51
N ASN A 240 -31.52 5.18 5.25
CA ASN A 240 -32.82 5.73 4.85
C ASN A 240 -33.86 4.60 4.68
N ARG A 241 -35.10 4.98 4.34
CA ARG A 241 -36.21 4.03 4.11
C ARG A 241 -35.96 3.03 2.98
N ASP A 242 -35.11 3.38 2.01
CA ASP A 242 -34.73 2.51 0.88
C ASP A 242 -33.56 1.57 1.24
N GLY A 243 -33.02 1.67 2.47
CA GLY A 243 -31.85 0.92 2.93
C GLY A 243 -30.51 1.46 2.44
N ASP A 244 -30.49 2.63 1.78
CA ASP A 244 -29.24 3.29 1.39
C ASP A 244 -28.57 3.90 2.62
N ILE A 245 -27.23 3.87 2.63
CA ILE A 245 -26.43 4.33 3.77
C ILE A 245 -25.81 5.69 3.49
N LEU A 246 -26.00 6.66 4.40
CA LEU A 246 -25.36 7.96 4.26
C LEU A 246 -23.85 7.86 4.43
N LEU A 247 -23.11 8.24 3.39
CA LEU A 247 -21.66 8.36 3.41
C LEU A 247 -21.24 9.80 3.16
N TYR A 248 -20.02 10.11 3.61
CA TYR A 248 -19.37 11.36 3.28
C TYR A 248 -17.96 11.15 2.74
N ARG A 249 -17.53 12.04 1.85
CA ARG A 249 -16.16 12.12 1.35
C ARG A 249 -15.31 12.80 2.41
N ARG A 250 -14.32 12.07 2.93
CA ARG A 250 -13.39 12.61 3.93
C ARG A 250 -12.52 13.72 3.31
N PRO A 251 -12.00 14.67 4.12
CA PRO A 251 -10.97 15.60 3.66
C PRO A 251 -9.82 14.88 2.97
N SER A 252 -9.17 15.51 1.99
CA SER A 252 -8.08 14.89 1.20
C SER A 252 -6.85 14.50 2.03
N THR A 253 -6.67 15.11 3.21
CA THR A 253 -5.57 14.84 4.14
C THR A 253 -6.06 14.15 5.41
N GLY A 254 -5.15 13.46 6.10
CA GLY A 254 -5.44 12.76 7.35
C GLY A 254 -5.84 11.29 7.16
N LEU A 255 -6.50 10.73 8.17
CA LEU A 255 -6.91 9.32 8.18
C LEU A 255 -7.87 9.05 7.03
N TRP A 256 -7.54 8.09 6.14
CA TRP A 256 -8.36 7.73 4.97
C TRP A 256 -8.70 8.90 4.04
N GLY A 257 -7.74 9.82 3.85
CA GLY A 257 -7.97 11.06 3.09
C GLY A 257 -8.63 10.87 1.73
N GLY A 258 -9.74 11.58 1.52
CA GLY A 258 -10.56 11.59 0.31
C GLY A 258 -11.31 10.29 0.00
N LEU A 259 -11.31 9.29 0.91
CA LEU A 259 -12.17 8.12 0.79
C LEU A 259 -13.58 8.44 1.31
N TRP A 260 -14.55 7.68 0.83
CA TRP A 260 -15.91 7.70 1.36
C TRP A 260 -15.97 6.91 2.67
N SER A 261 -16.65 7.45 3.67
CA SER A 261 -16.74 6.89 5.02
C SER A 261 -18.11 7.13 5.64
N LEU A 262 -18.41 6.35 6.67
CA LEU A 262 -19.47 6.65 7.63
C LEU A 262 -19.07 7.88 8.44
N PRO A 263 -20.03 8.73 8.88
CA PRO A 263 -19.77 9.82 9.81
C PRO A 263 -18.97 9.35 11.03
N GLU A 264 -18.12 10.21 11.57
CA GLU A 264 -17.32 9.94 12.76
C GLU A 264 -17.68 10.95 13.84
N LEU A 265 -18.02 10.44 15.02
CA LEU A 265 -18.35 11.24 16.19
C LEU A 265 -17.36 10.91 17.32
N SER A 266 -16.98 11.94 18.08
CA SER A 266 -16.14 11.78 19.27
C SER A 266 -16.89 11.17 20.44
N GLU A 267 -18.21 11.38 20.51
CA GLU A 267 -19.07 10.93 21.59
C GLU A 267 -20.52 10.77 21.14
N SER A 268 -21.29 10.02 21.92
CA SER A 268 -22.71 9.76 21.70
C SER A 268 -23.57 11.01 21.61
N ALA A 269 -23.26 12.03 22.42
CA ALA A 269 -24.04 13.26 22.52
C ALA A 269 -24.00 14.11 21.25
N ALA A 270 -22.96 13.95 20.42
CA ALA A 270 -22.82 14.69 19.17
C ALA A 270 -23.78 14.19 18.06
N LEU A 271 -24.43 13.04 18.24
CA LEU A 271 -25.29 12.43 17.23
C LEU A 271 -26.54 13.28 16.92
N GLU A 272 -27.21 13.80 17.95
CA GLU A 272 -28.41 14.63 17.78
C GLU A 272 -28.08 15.95 17.07
N THR A 273 -26.99 16.59 17.47
CA THR A 273 -26.50 17.81 16.80
C THR A 273 -26.15 17.54 15.35
N PHE A 274 -25.47 16.43 15.05
CA PHE A 274 -25.14 16.03 13.69
C PHE A 274 -26.40 15.78 12.85
N ALA A 275 -27.38 15.06 13.38
CA ALA A 275 -28.63 14.77 12.68
C ALA A 275 -29.42 16.05 12.38
N ALA A 276 -29.54 16.95 13.36
CA ALA A 276 -30.19 18.24 13.20
C ALA A 276 -29.52 19.11 12.11
N GLN A 277 -28.18 19.18 12.09
CA GLN A 277 -27.43 19.89 11.06
C GLN A 277 -27.64 19.34 9.65
N ARG A 278 -28.01 18.06 9.54
CA ARG A 278 -28.27 17.37 8.27
C ARG A 278 -29.76 17.24 7.93
N GLY A 279 -30.65 17.79 8.75
CA GLY A 279 -32.11 17.68 8.56
C GLY A 279 -32.60 16.23 8.63
N LEU A 280 -31.92 15.39 9.41
CA LEU A 280 -32.27 13.98 9.61
C LEU A 280 -33.06 13.82 10.90
N THR A 281 -34.16 13.07 10.84
CA THR A 281 -34.87 12.60 12.03
C THR A 281 -34.40 11.19 12.36
N LEU A 282 -33.79 11.03 13.54
CA LEU A 282 -33.26 9.76 14.01
C LEU A 282 -34.41 8.85 14.49
N GLY A 283 -34.42 7.62 14.01
CA GLY A 283 -35.31 6.55 14.43
C GLY A 283 -34.64 5.59 15.42
N ILE A 284 -35.00 4.31 15.32
CA ILE A 284 -34.50 3.27 16.23
C ILE A 284 -32.98 3.11 16.06
N ARG A 285 -32.26 3.28 17.16
CA ARG A 285 -30.83 3.01 17.27
C ARG A 285 -30.59 1.55 17.69
N ARG A 286 -29.68 0.88 17.00
CA ARG A 286 -29.19 -0.46 17.33
C ARG A 286 -27.67 -0.49 17.38
N GLU A 287 -27.13 -0.91 18.50
CA GLU A 287 -25.69 -1.09 18.65
C GLU A 287 -25.23 -2.36 17.93
N LEU A 288 -24.14 -2.23 17.17
CA LEU A 288 -23.50 -3.35 16.50
C LEU A 288 -22.15 -3.66 17.17
N ALA A 289 -21.68 -4.90 17.01
CA ALA A 289 -20.41 -5.32 17.60
C ALA A 289 -19.23 -4.45 17.10
N GLY A 290 -18.46 -3.88 18.03
CA GLY A 290 -17.29 -3.05 17.74
C GLY A 290 -16.24 -3.74 16.87
N ILE A 291 -15.41 -2.94 16.21
CA ILE A 291 -14.24 -3.44 15.46
C ILE A 291 -12.98 -2.67 15.85
N THR A 292 -11.86 -3.37 15.94
CA THR A 292 -10.55 -2.73 16.09
C THR A 292 -9.80 -2.78 14.77
N HIS A 293 -9.37 -1.63 14.28
CA HIS A 293 -8.49 -1.52 13.11
C HIS A 293 -7.10 -1.07 13.56
N THR A 294 -6.08 -1.84 13.21
CA THR A 294 -4.69 -1.54 13.61
C THR A 294 -3.95 -0.84 12.47
N PHE A 295 -3.47 0.36 12.73
CA PHE A 295 -2.52 1.07 11.90
C PHE A 295 -1.08 0.83 12.40
N SER A 296 -0.10 1.15 11.58
CA SER A 296 1.32 1.04 11.95
C SER A 296 1.73 1.90 13.16
N HIS A 297 0.95 2.94 13.47
CA HIS A 297 1.28 3.97 14.45
C HIS A 297 0.22 4.18 15.55
N PHE A 298 -0.96 3.54 15.45
CA PHE A 298 -1.99 3.51 16.50
C PHE A 298 -3.02 2.41 16.23
N GLN A 299 -3.89 2.12 17.20
CA GLN A 299 -5.07 1.29 17.02
C GLN A 299 -6.35 2.12 17.16
N LEU A 300 -7.31 1.91 16.27
CA LEU A 300 -8.63 2.55 16.31
C LEU A 300 -9.69 1.53 16.71
N ALA A 301 -10.29 1.70 17.89
CA ALA A 301 -11.52 1.05 18.26
C ALA A 301 -12.69 1.83 17.65
N ILE A 302 -13.52 1.14 16.87
CA ILE A 302 -14.68 1.70 16.19
C ILE A 302 -15.91 1.09 16.82
N GLU A 303 -16.81 1.97 17.25
CA GLU A 303 -18.12 1.64 17.78
C GLU A 303 -19.20 1.96 16.73
N PRO A 304 -19.82 0.95 16.10
CA PRO A 304 -20.83 1.16 15.06
C PRO A 304 -22.25 1.12 15.62
N TRP A 305 -23.09 2.09 15.25
CA TRP A 305 -24.53 2.08 15.54
C TRP A 305 -25.33 2.12 14.25
N LEU A 306 -26.24 1.16 14.04
CA LEU A 306 -27.20 1.22 12.94
C LEU A 306 -28.41 2.03 13.38
N ILE A 307 -28.75 3.06 12.61
CA ILE A 307 -29.86 3.97 12.93
C ILE A 307 -30.67 4.18 11.67
N GLN A 308 -31.96 3.86 11.75
CA GLN A 308 -32.93 4.23 10.72
C GLN A 308 -33.16 5.75 10.77
N VAL A 309 -33.15 6.42 9.63
CA VAL A 309 -33.39 7.87 9.57
C VAL A 309 -34.47 8.20 8.56
N GLU A 310 -35.26 9.21 8.90
CA GLU A 310 -36.16 9.87 7.97
C GLU A 310 -35.48 11.13 7.44
N SER A 311 -35.44 11.28 6.11
CA SER A 311 -34.97 12.51 5.49
C SER A 311 -36.17 13.40 5.19
N ASN A 312 -36.21 14.60 5.79
CA ASN A 312 -37.22 15.62 5.44
C ASN A 312 -36.87 16.39 4.16
N THR A 313 -35.69 16.15 3.57
CA THR A 313 -35.19 16.89 2.41
C THR A 313 -34.85 15.92 1.27
N PRO A 314 -35.40 16.13 0.05
CA PRO A 314 -34.91 15.43 -1.12
C PRO A 314 -33.55 16.02 -1.49
N GLY A 315 -32.48 15.30 -1.22
CA GLY A 315 -31.13 15.64 -1.65
C GLY A 315 -30.23 16.17 -0.54
N VAL A 316 -29.64 15.26 0.23
CA VAL A 316 -28.26 15.49 0.68
C VAL A 316 -27.36 15.28 -0.55
N ALA A 317 -27.41 16.24 -1.47
CA ALA A 317 -26.56 16.33 -2.65
C ALA A 317 -25.56 17.49 -2.46
N GLU A 318 -24.96 17.57 -1.27
CA GLU A 318 -23.70 18.30 -1.11
C GLU A 318 -22.60 17.46 -1.79
N ALA A 319 -21.63 18.09 -2.46
CA ALA A 319 -20.62 17.37 -3.24
C ALA A 319 -19.84 16.29 -2.44
N ASP A 320 -19.82 16.43 -1.11
CA ASP A 320 -19.11 15.54 -0.20
C ASP A 320 -20.02 14.53 0.53
N TRP A 321 -21.30 14.41 0.17
CA TRP A 321 -22.24 13.49 0.82
C TRP A 321 -23.08 12.73 -0.20
N LEU A 322 -23.41 11.46 0.08
CA LEU A 322 -24.30 10.67 -0.76
C LEU A 322 -25.00 9.56 0.01
N TRP A 323 -26.11 9.10 -0.55
CA TRP A 323 -26.78 7.87 -0.18
C TRP A 323 -26.17 6.70 -0.96
N TYR A 324 -25.48 5.81 -0.26
CA TYR A 324 -24.78 4.67 -0.83
C TYR A 324 -25.73 3.48 -0.93
N ASN A 325 -26.10 3.13 -2.15
CA ASN A 325 -27.00 2.01 -2.40
C ASN A 325 -26.28 0.67 -2.20
N LEU A 326 -26.72 -0.10 -1.20
CA LEU A 326 -26.12 -1.39 -0.86
C LEU A 326 -26.41 -2.48 -1.90
N ALA A 327 -27.52 -2.37 -2.64
CA ALA A 327 -27.93 -3.33 -3.67
C ALA A 327 -27.20 -3.11 -5.01
N THR A 328 -27.00 -1.86 -5.39
CA THR A 328 -26.29 -1.42 -6.61
C THR A 328 -25.15 -0.48 -6.22
N PRO A 329 -24.07 -1.01 -5.61
CA PRO A 329 -23.02 -0.20 -5.02
C PRO A 329 -22.31 0.67 -6.06
N PRO A 330 -22.30 2.02 -5.92
CA PRO A 330 -21.51 2.88 -6.78
C PRO A 330 -20.01 2.58 -6.62
N ARG A 331 -19.24 2.89 -7.68
CA ARG A 331 -17.80 2.65 -7.73
C ARG A 331 -17.02 3.69 -6.93
N LEU A 332 -17.05 3.57 -5.60
CA LEU A 332 -16.41 4.49 -4.66
C LEU A 332 -15.18 3.88 -3.99
N GLY A 333 -14.20 4.73 -3.67
CA GLY A 333 -13.06 4.35 -2.82
C GLY A 333 -13.46 4.30 -1.34
N LEU A 334 -13.44 3.11 -0.74
CA LEU A 334 -13.84 2.86 0.65
C LEU A 334 -12.70 2.26 1.48
N ALA A 335 -12.56 2.69 2.74
CA ALA A 335 -11.63 2.04 3.67
C ALA A 335 -12.11 0.61 4.05
N ALA A 336 -11.17 -0.29 4.31
CA ALA A 336 -11.47 -1.67 4.71
C ALA A 336 -12.46 -1.80 5.90
N PRO A 337 -12.34 -1.05 7.01
CA PRO A 337 -13.32 -1.11 8.09
C PRO A 337 -14.71 -0.59 7.65
N VAL A 338 -14.78 0.46 6.84
CA VAL A 338 -16.07 0.97 6.31
C VAL A 338 -16.75 -0.09 5.44
N LYS A 339 -16.01 -0.74 4.52
CA LYS A 339 -16.55 -1.84 3.71
C LYS A 339 -17.08 -2.99 4.57
N LYS A 340 -16.39 -3.31 5.68
CA LYS A 340 -16.84 -4.32 6.66
C LYS A 340 -18.12 -3.91 7.37
N LEU A 341 -18.23 -2.64 7.76
CA LEU A 341 -19.43 -2.10 8.42
C LEU A 341 -20.63 -2.03 7.47
N LEU A 342 -20.44 -1.60 6.22
CA LEU A 342 -21.48 -1.60 5.20
C LEU A 342 -22.01 -3.01 4.93
N LYS A 343 -21.12 -4.01 4.87
CA LYS A 343 -21.56 -5.41 4.76
C LYS A 343 -22.42 -5.84 5.95
N ARG A 344 -21.98 -5.53 7.18
CA ARG A 344 -22.75 -5.84 8.39
C ARG A 344 -24.11 -5.13 8.41
N ALA A 345 -24.15 -3.87 7.99
CA ALA A 345 -25.39 -3.13 7.88
C ALA A 345 -26.36 -3.80 6.89
N ALA A 346 -25.87 -4.22 5.73
CA ALA A 346 -26.67 -4.96 4.75
C ALA A 346 -27.23 -6.27 5.32
N ASP A 347 -26.43 -7.01 6.08
CA ASP A 347 -26.86 -8.26 6.72
C ASP A 347 -27.95 -8.00 7.79
N GLU A 348 -27.80 -6.93 8.58
CA GLU A 348 -28.73 -6.57 9.65
C GLU A 348 -30.05 -5.96 9.14
N LEU A 349 -30.00 -5.15 8.08
CA LEU A 349 -31.19 -4.57 7.44
C LEU A 349 -32.07 -5.67 6.85
N LYS A 350 -31.47 -6.68 6.21
CA LYS A 350 -32.20 -7.86 5.69
C LYS A 350 -32.82 -8.72 6.79
N ALA A 351 -32.16 -8.83 7.95
CA ALA A 351 -32.67 -9.61 9.08
C ALA A 351 -33.85 -8.92 9.80
N GLY A 352 -34.04 -7.61 9.58
CA GLY A 352 -35.09 -6.80 10.20
C GLY A 352 -36.35 -6.58 9.36
N GLU A 353 -36.39 -7.07 8.11
CA GLU A 353 -37.60 -7.02 7.28
C GLU A 353 -38.59 -8.10 7.76
N PRO A 354 -39.82 -7.73 8.18
CA PRO A 354 -40.86 -8.72 8.41
C PRO A 354 -41.25 -9.35 7.07
N THR A 355 -41.17 -10.68 6.98
CA THR A 355 -41.65 -11.49 5.84
C THR A 355 -43.12 -11.27 5.53
#